data_AF-A0A154MRH7-F1
#
_entry.id   AF-A0A154MRH7-F1
#
_cell.length_a   1.000
_cell.length_b   1.000
_cell.length_c   1.000
_cell.angle_alpha   90.00
_cell.angle_beta   90.00
_cell.angle_gamma   90.00
#
_symmetry.space_group_name_H-M   'P 1'
#
loop_
_entity.id
_entity.type
_entity.pdbx_description
1 polymer ?
#
loop_
_entity_poly.entity_id
_entity_poly.type
_entity_poly.pdbx_seq_one_letter_code
_entity_poly.pdbx_strand_id
1 'polypeptide(L)'
;MTTTIPGEQQLVFDASDATEFRALLGRILADSPLSCGQISIKTGMPRSTAYSLPDTKRPGLPSNPDQVRAFVKACGLTPTQIDLVMDLWTKLHRATENVRSSGDKAVSAATTSPTGRKDAADLLQQLNLAAEVEYQQDRIRSWDGDDEYRGPAAAWWTKFGATPPYSHKTTSWTELLHYVLGDERRTRRAVILLIPVTVLLLGIVCALAFLAVKMPTTMPLVVAGLLSPLLFTLRRNVRKPRKVKGVD
;
A
#
# COMPACT_ATOMS: atom_id res chain seq x y z
N MET A 1 34.75 -11.71 6.94
CA MET A 1 34.36 -12.93 7.66
C MET A 1 32.84 -12.99 7.66
N THR A 2 32.27 -13.94 6.93
CA THR A 2 30.82 -14.10 6.72
C THR A 2 30.29 -15.16 7.67
N THR A 3 29.66 -14.74 8.76
CA THR A 3 28.93 -15.62 9.68
C THR A 3 27.54 -15.88 9.10
N THR A 4 27.33 -17.08 8.55
CA THR A 4 26.05 -17.50 7.97
C THR A 4 25.22 -18.18 9.06
N ILE A 5 24.22 -17.48 9.61
CA ILE A 5 23.20 -18.07 10.48
C ILE A 5 22.07 -18.62 9.56
N PRO A 6 21.73 -19.92 9.62
CA PRO A 6 20.73 -20.51 8.73
C PRO A 6 19.34 -19.98 9.08
N GLY A 7 18.76 -19.20 8.16
CA GLY A 7 17.42 -18.60 8.29
C GLY A 7 17.41 -17.08 8.36
N GLU A 8 18.56 -16.42 8.53
CA GLU A 8 18.69 -15.00 8.24
C GLU A 8 18.86 -14.82 6.73
N GLN A 9 17.90 -14.14 6.10
CA GLN A 9 18.04 -13.69 4.72
C GLN A 9 19.32 -12.84 4.65
N GLN A 10 20.33 -13.37 3.96
CA GLN A 10 21.58 -12.69 3.71
C GLN A 10 21.35 -11.58 2.68
N LEU A 11 20.69 -10.51 3.11
CA LEU A 11 20.57 -9.29 2.33
C LEU A 11 21.98 -8.71 2.16
N VAL A 12 22.46 -8.71 0.92
CA VAL A 12 23.73 -8.09 0.55
C VAL A 12 23.50 -6.57 0.56
N PHE A 13 23.99 -5.91 1.60
CA PHE A 13 23.91 -4.46 1.79
C PHE A 13 25.08 -3.76 1.07
N ASP A 14 25.05 -3.80 -0.26
CA ASP A 14 26.01 -3.07 -1.11
C ASP A 14 25.27 -2.05 -1.97
N ALA A 15 25.74 -0.80 -1.91
CA ALA A 15 25.33 0.31 -2.76
C ALA A 15 26.46 1.36 -2.82
N SER A 16 26.82 1.74 -4.04
CA SER A 16 27.91 2.65 -4.38
C SER A 16 27.45 4.08 -4.68
N ASP A 17 26.18 4.25 -5.06
CA ASP A 17 25.58 5.56 -5.35
C ASP A 17 24.18 5.74 -4.71
N ALA A 18 23.57 6.91 -4.95
CA ALA A 18 22.22 7.25 -4.49
C ALA A 18 21.12 6.35 -5.09
N THR A 19 21.27 5.97 -6.35
CA THR A 19 20.31 5.19 -7.13
C THR A 19 20.27 3.74 -6.64
N GLU A 20 21.44 3.14 -6.44
CA GLU A 20 21.66 1.83 -5.86
C GLU A 20 21.18 1.78 -4.41
N PHE A 21 21.36 2.87 -3.65
CA PHE A 21 20.79 2.96 -2.30
C PHE A 21 19.26 2.92 -2.32
N ARG A 22 18.62 3.65 -3.24
CA ARG A 22 17.16 3.60 -3.43
C ARG A 22 16.70 2.22 -3.91
N ALA A 23 17.45 1.58 -4.80
CA ALA A 23 17.20 0.22 -5.24
C ALA A 23 17.33 -0.80 -4.09
N LEU A 24 18.28 -0.60 -3.18
CA LEU A 24 18.39 -1.38 -1.94
C LEU A 24 17.14 -1.20 -1.05
N LEU A 25 16.66 0.03 -0.87
CA LEU A 25 15.39 0.27 -0.15
C LEU A 25 14.19 -0.38 -0.85
N GLY A 26 14.17 -0.39 -2.19
CA GLY A 26 13.17 -1.08 -3.00
C GLY A 26 13.18 -2.59 -2.79
N ARG A 27 14.36 -3.23 -2.72
CA ARG A 27 14.52 -4.65 -2.41
C ARG A 27 14.03 -4.97 -1.00
N ILE A 28 14.45 -4.18 -0.01
CA ILE A 28 13.98 -4.30 1.39
C ILE A 28 12.45 -4.20 1.48
N LEU A 29 11.84 -3.31 0.70
CA LEU A 29 10.39 -3.18 0.64
C LEU A 29 9.73 -4.38 -0.03
N ALA A 30 10.30 -4.91 -1.11
CA ALA A 30 9.78 -6.07 -1.81
C ALA A 30 9.78 -7.34 -0.93
N ASP A 31 10.77 -7.47 -0.06
CA ASP A 31 10.86 -8.57 0.92
C ASP A 31 9.93 -8.37 2.12
N SER A 32 9.46 -7.15 2.35
CA SER A 32 8.56 -6.80 3.46
C SER A 32 7.10 -7.18 3.15
N PRO A 33 6.34 -7.68 4.14
CA PRO A 33 4.91 -7.95 3.97
C PRO A 33 4.03 -6.69 3.97
N LEU A 34 4.63 -5.50 4.16
CA LEU A 34 3.94 -4.22 4.28
C LEU A 34 4.06 -3.38 3.01
N SER A 35 2.96 -2.77 2.60
CA SER A 35 2.93 -1.72 1.58
C SER A 35 3.44 -0.37 2.12
N CYS A 36 3.90 0.53 1.24
CA CYS A 36 4.27 1.91 1.61
C CYS A 36 3.19 2.65 2.41
N GLY A 37 1.91 2.44 2.07
CA GLY A 37 0.79 3.04 2.81
C GLY A 37 0.72 2.54 4.26
N GLN A 38 0.91 1.24 4.48
CA GLN A 38 0.95 0.66 5.82
C GLN A 38 2.20 1.10 6.59
N ILE A 39 3.36 1.23 5.91
CA ILE A 39 4.59 1.76 6.52
C ILE A 39 4.39 3.19 6.99
N SER A 40 3.73 4.04 6.18
CA SER A 40 3.39 5.42 6.56
C SER A 40 2.54 5.46 7.82
N ILE A 41 1.50 4.62 7.92
CA ILE A 41 0.65 4.54 9.11
C ILE A 41 1.45 4.03 10.33
N LYS A 42 2.27 2.99 10.15
CA LYS A 42 3.04 2.36 11.23
C LYS A 42 4.12 3.27 11.81
N THR A 43 4.71 4.13 10.99
CA THR A 43 5.83 5.01 11.39
C THR A 43 5.40 6.44 11.67
N GLY A 44 4.20 6.85 11.23
CA GLY A 44 3.75 8.24 11.27
C GLY A 44 4.41 9.14 10.21
N MET A 45 5.22 8.60 9.30
CA MET A 45 5.83 9.41 8.23
C MET A 45 4.80 9.78 7.15
N PRO A 46 4.94 10.93 6.47
CA PRO A 46 4.05 11.30 5.38
C PRO A 46 3.97 10.21 4.30
N ARG A 47 2.77 9.97 3.77
CA ARG A 47 2.56 8.93 2.74
C ARG A 47 3.45 9.16 1.53
N SER A 48 3.59 10.40 1.07
CA SER A 48 4.49 10.77 -0.03
C SER A 48 5.95 10.38 0.24
N THR A 49 6.43 10.51 1.47
CA THR A 49 7.78 10.09 1.90
C THR A 49 7.94 8.58 1.79
N ALA A 50 6.97 7.80 2.27
CA ALA A 50 7.05 6.34 2.21
C ALA A 50 7.10 5.79 0.78
N TYR A 51 6.49 6.48 -0.19
CA TYR A 51 6.59 6.15 -1.61
C TYR A 51 7.88 6.66 -2.27
N SER A 52 8.40 7.81 -1.84
CA SER A 52 9.57 8.43 -2.49
C SER A 52 10.92 7.85 -2.04
N LEU A 53 10.96 7.18 -0.89
CA LEU A 53 12.17 6.52 -0.36
C LEU A 53 12.69 5.40 -1.28
N PRO A 54 11.88 4.40 -1.68
CA PRO A 54 12.33 3.33 -2.58
C PRO A 54 12.31 3.71 -4.07
N ASP A 55 11.85 4.92 -4.42
CA ASP A 55 11.68 5.34 -5.82
C ASP A 55 13.04 5.66 -6.47
N THR A 56 13.49 4.81 -7.39
CA THR A 56 14.77 4.97 -8.10
C THR A 56 14.74 6.08 -9.15
N LYS A 57 13.57 6.59 -9.55
CA LYS A 57 13.46 7.67 -10.54
C LYS A 57 13.88 9.02 -9.99
N ARG A 58 13.84 9.20 -8.67
CA ARG A 58 14.22 10.46 -8.03
C ARG A 58 15.74 10.52 -7.81
N PRO A 59 16.40 11.60 -8.25
CA PRO A 59 17.83 11.76 -8.01
C PRO A 59 18.12 12.05 -6.52
N GLY A 60 19.29 11.63 -6.07
CA GLY A 60 19.86 12.00 -4.77
C GLY A 60 19.39 11.15 -3.58
N LEU A 61 20.18 11.18 -2.51
CA LEU A 61 19.87 10.46 -1.27
C LEU A 61 18.72 11.12 -0.49
N PRO A 62 17.94 10.33 0.28
CA PRO A 62 17.00 10.88 1.25
C PRO A 62 17.73 11.78 2.25
N SER A 63 17.23 13.00 2.48
CA SER A 63 17.88 13.98 3.35
C SER A 63 17.73 13.70 4.85
N ASN A 64 16.66 13.00 5.24
CA ASN A 64 16.35 12.76 6.65
C ASN A 64 16.70 11.31 7.06
N PRO A 65 17.74 11.10 7.89
CA PRO A 65 18.16 9.76 8.31
C PRO A 65 17.11 9.06 9.18
N ASP A 66 16.34 9.80 9.98
CA ASP A 66 15.32 9.22 10.86
C ASP A 66 14.18 8.60 10.06
N GLN A 67 13.84 9.18 8.91
CA GLN A 67 12.84 8.62 7.99
C GLN A 67 13.33 7.32 7.36
N VAL A 68 14.60 7.26 6.94
CA VAL A 68 15.22 6.03 6.42
C VAL A 68 15.21 4.95 7.50
N ARG A 69 15.67 5.26 8.71
CA ARG A 69 15.69 4.36 9.86
C ARG A 69 14.28 3.83 10.19
N ALA A 70 13.28 4.72 10.26
CA ALA A 70 11.90 4.35 10.54
C ALA A 70 11.33 3.44 9.44
N PHE A 71 11.64 3.72 8.18
CA PHE A 71 11.22 2.91 7.03
C PHE A 71 11.77 1.49 7.12
N VAL A 72 13.09 1.32 7.26
CA VAL A 72 13.71 -0.01 7.31
C VAL A 72 13.30 -0.80 8.56
N LYS A 73 13.11 -0.12 9.69
CA LYS A 73 12.56 -0.72 10.91
C LYS A 73 11.12 -1.20 10.69
N ALA A 74 10.31 -0.45 9.95
CA ALA A 74 8.94 -0.85 9.64
C ALA A 74 8.89 -2.08 8.74
N CYS A 75 9.82 -2.21 7.79
CA CYS A 75 10.01 -3.37 6.92
C CYS A 75 10.46 -4.65 7.66
N GLY A 76 10.83 -4.54 8.95
CA GLY A 76 11.14 -5.70 9.79
C GLY A 76 12.61 -6.10 9.82
N LEU A 77 13.53 -5.21 9.41
CA LEU A 77 14.96 -5.46 9.54
C LEU A 77 15.36 -5.57 11.02
N THR A 78 16.34 -6.43 11.31
CA THR A 78 16.93 -6.56 12.65
C THR A 78 17.72 -5.29 13.02
N PRO A 79 17.93 -4.97 14.31
CA PRO A 79 18.70 -3.79 14.71
C PRO A 79 20.08 -3.72 14.06
N THR A 80 20.79 -4.85 13.95
CA THR A 80 22.10 -4.93 13.29
C THR A 80 22.02 -4.62 11.80
N GLN A 81 20.99 -5.11 11.10
CA GLN A 81 20.78 -4.78 9.68
C GLN A 81 20.43 -3.30 9.50
N ILE A 82 19.66 -2.72 10.41
CA ILE A 82 19.34 -1.29 10.40
C ILE A 82 20.62 -0.47 10.51
N ASP A 83 21.52 -0.81 11.44
CA ASP A 83 22.79 -0.11 11.61
C ASP A 83 23.66 -0.18 10.34
N LEU A 84 23.74 -1.35 9.69
CA LEU A 84 24.46 -1.50 8.41
C LEU A 84 23.89 -0.60 7.30
N VAL A 85 22.56 -0.53 7.17
CA VAL A 85 21.91 0.35 6.17
C VAL A 85 22.17 1.82 6.49
N MET A 86 22.14 2.19 7.77
CA MET A 86 22.38 3.57 8.22
C MET A 86 23.84 4.00 8.07
N ASP A 87 24.79 3.09 8.29
CA ASP A 87 26.22 3.31 8.02
C ASP A 87 26.46 3.55 6.54
N LEU A 88 25.81 2.77 5.68
CA LEU A 88 25.90 2.92 4.24
C LEU A 88 25.29 4.25 3.77
N TRP A 89 24.12 4.62 4.29
CA TRP A 89 23.52 5.94 4.03
C TRP A 89 24.47 7.07 4.43
N THR A 90 25.08 6.98 5.62
CA THR A 90 26.02 8.00 6.13
C THR A 90 27.27 8.11 5.25
N LYS A 91 27.83 6.97 4.81
CA LYS A 91 28.99 6.92 3.91
C LYS A 91 28.71 7.63 2.58
N LEU A 92 27.58 7.33 1.96
CA LEU A 92 27.15 7.95 0.70
C LEU A 92 26.85 9.45 0.85
N HIS A 93 26.22 9.84 1.96
CA HIS A 93 25.93 11.25 2.22
C HIS A 93 27.21 12.07 2.43
N ARG A 94 28.22 11.53 3.14
CA ARG A 94 29.55 12.16 3.28
C ARG A 94 30.27 12.26 1.94
N ALA A 95 30.23 11.22 1.11
CA ALA A 95 30.83 11.25 -0.21
C ALA A 95 30.21 12.35 -1.10
N THR A 96 28.88 12.50 -1.06
CA THR A 96 28.14 13.53 -1.80
C THR A 96 28.52 14.94 -1.33
N GLU A 97 28.66 15.14 -0.02
CA GLU A 97 29.03 16.44 0.55
C GLU A 97 30.46 16.85 0.22
N ASN A 98 31.39 15.89 0.19
CA ASN A 98 32.78 16.14 -0.23
C ASN A 98 32.86 16.61 -1.68
N VAL A 99 32.06 16.03 -2.59
CA VAL A 99 31.99 16.44 -3.99
C VAL A 99 31.47 17.88 -4.13
N ARG A 100 30.44 18.25 -3.37
CA ARG A 100 29.90 19.62 -3.36
C ARG A 100 30.94 20.63 -2.84
N SER A 101 31.58 20.32 -1.72
CA SER A 101 32.61 21.18 -1.12
C SER A 101 33.82 21.39 -2.02
N SER A 102 34.21 20.37 -2.82
CA SER A 102 35.28 20.49 -3.81
C SER A 102 34.88 21.34 -5.03
N GLY A 103 33.61 21.29 -5.46
CA GLY A 103 33.09 22.06 -6.58
C GLY A 103 33.07 23.57 -6.32
N ASP A 104 32.61 23.99 -5.14
CA ASP A 104 32.50 25.42 -4.79
C ASP A 104 33.86 26.12 -4.69
N LYS A 105 34.90 25.36 -4.33
CA LYS A 105 36.27 25.85 -4.24
C LYS A 105 36.89 26.13 -5.61
N ALA A 106 36.46 25.41 -6.66
CA ALA A 106 36.92 25.60 -8.03
C ALA A 106 36.18 26.75 -8.74
N VAL A 107 34.89 26.94 -8.47
CA VAL A 107 34.06 28.00 -9.11
C VAL A 107 34.37 29.40 -8.55
N SER A 108 34.79 29.49 -7.28
CA SER A 108 35.21 30.76 -6.67
C SER A 108 36.53 31.32 -7.23
N ALA A 109 37.30 30.53 -7.99
CA ALA A 109 38.51 31.01 -8.68
C ALA A 109 38.25 31.56 -10.09
N ALA A 110 37.07 31.34 -10.67
CA ALA A 110 36.81 31.62 -12.09
C ALA A 110 35.78 32.73 -12.38
N THR A 111 35.20 33.38 -11.37
CA THR A 111 34.07 34.31 -11.59
C THR A 111 34.49 35.79 -11.46
N THR A 112 35.09 36.32 -12.53
CA THR A 112 35.08 37.76 -12.85
C THR A 112 34.56 37.94 -14.27
N SER A 113 33.23 38.04 -14.43
CA SER A 113 32.57 38.92 -15.42
C SER A 113 31.03 38.79 -15.31
N PRO A 114 30.28 39.88 -15.07
CA PRO A 114 28.83 39.86 -15.01
C PRO A 114 28.21 40.47 -16.27
N THR A 115 27.74 39.65 -17.21
CA THR A 115 26.81 40.10 -18.26
C THR A 115 26.00 38.90 -18.77
N GLY A 116 24.67 38.88 -18.56
CA GLY A 116 23.78 37.83 -19.11
C GLY A 116 22.88 37.06 -18.13
N ARG A 117 22.60 37.58 -16.93
CA ARG A 117 21.90 36.84 -15.85
C ARG A 117 20.38 36.70 -16.00
N LYS A 118 19.73 37.42 -16.91
CA LYS A 118 18.25 37.45 -16.99
C LYS A 118 17.67 36.35 -17.88
N ASP A 119 18.39 35.91 -18.90
CA ASP A 119 17.84 34.99 -19.91
C ASP A 119 17.97 33.51 -19.49
N ALA A 120 18.94 33.20 -18.62
CA ALA A 120 19.15 31.84 -18.12
C ALA A 120 18.10 31.41 -17.07
N ALA A 121 17.56 32.35 -16.30
CA ALA A 121 16.56 32.06 -15.28
C ALA A 121 15.21 31.67 -15.91
N ASP A 122 14.81 32.37 -16.98
CA ASP A 122 13.57 32.06 -17.72
C ASP A 122 13.65 30.71 -18.45
N LEU A 123 14.81 30.36 -19.01
CA LEU A 123 15.01 29.06 -19.68
C LEU A 123 14.96 27.88 -18.70
N LEU A 124 15.52 28.02 -17.50
CA LEU A 124 15.43 26.99 -16.46
C LEU A 124 14.00 26.81 -15.94
N GLN A 125 13.24 27.90 -15.86
CA GLN A 125 11.85 27.85 -15.45
C GLN A 125 10.96 27.18 -16.51
N GLN A 126 11.22 27.39 -17.80
CA GLN A 126 10.52 26.71 -18.89
C GLN A 126 10.85 25.21 -18.95
N LEU A 127 12.10 24.81 -18.73
CA LEU A 127 12.50 23.39 -18.73
C LEU A 127 11.90 22.61 -17.55
N ASN A 128 11.81 23.21 -16.37
CA ASN A 128 11.17 22.58 -15.21
C ASN A 128 9.66 22.38 -15.40
N LEU A 129 8.97 23.29 -16.08
CA LEU A 129 7.54 23.09 -16.38
C LEU A 129 7.31 21.96 -17.38
N ALA A 130 8.18 21.79 -18.38
CA ALA A 130 8.05 20.72 -19.36
C ALA A 130 8.27 19.32 -18.73
N ALA A 131 9.25 19.20 -17.82
CA ALA A 131 9.53 17.93 -17.13
C ALA A 131 8.39 17.48 -16.19
N GLU A 132 7.70 18.43 -15.55
CA GLU A 132 6.59 18.12 -14.63
C GLU A 132 5.35 17.59 -15.37
N VAL A 133 5.11 18.05 -16.61
CA VAL A 133 3.97 17.62 -17.44
C VAL A 133 4.18 16.20 -17.98
N GLU A 134 5.40 15.85 -18.39
CA GLU A 134 5.73 14.51 -18.90
C GLU A 134 5.62 13.43 -17.80
N TYR A 135 6.03 13.76 -16.57
CA TYR A 135 5.90 12.87 -15.41
C TYR A 135 4.44 12.54 -15.04
N GLN A 136 3.50 13.48 -15.22
CA GLN A 136 2.08 13.23 -14.95
C GLN A 136 1.44 12.33 -16.00
N GLN A 137 1.90 12.40 -17.25
CA GLN A 137 1.31 11.66 -18.37
C GLN A 137 1.72 10.18 -18.36
N ASP A 138 2.97 9.88 -17.97
CA ASP A 138 3.46 8.49 -17.83
C ASP A 138 2.86 7.75 -16.63
N ARG A 139 2.49 8.48 -15.56
CA ARG A 139 1.80 7.93 -14.39
C ARG A 139 0.40 7.40 -14.73
N ILE A 140 -0.25 7.94 -15.77
CA ILE A 140 -1.58 7.51 -16.22
C ILE A 140 -1.49 6.25 -17.09
N ARG A 141 -0.37 6.03 -17.82
CA ARG A 141 -0.18 4.86 -18.70
C ARG A 141 0.38 3.61 -18.03
N SER A 142 1.14 3.75 -16.95
CA SER A 142 1.81 2.62 -16.27
C SER A 142 0.90 1.81 -15.31
N TRP A 143 -0.42 2.07 -15.28
CA TRP A 143 -1.35 1.50 -14.30
C TRP A 143 -2.32 0.45 -14.88
N ASP A 144 -2.06 -0.04 -16.09
CA ASP A 144 -2.70 -1.23 -16.67
C ASP A 144 -1.65 -2.31 -16.88
N GLY A 145 -1.80 -3.44 -16.20
CA GLY A 145 -0.99 -4.64 -16.40
C GLY A 145 -0.57 -5.32 -15.10
N ASP A 146 -1.31 -6.40 -14.76
CA ASP A 146 -0.82 -7.70 -14.29
C ASP A 146 -0.01 -7.74 -12.95
N ASP A 147 -0.17 -8.64 -11.99
CA ASP A 147 -0.85 -9.91 -11.92
C ASP A 147 -1.06 -10.33 -10.45
N GLU A 148 -2.05 -11.18 -10.29
CA GLU A 148 -2.24 -12.24 -9.30
C GLU A 148 -1.01 -12.65 -8.43
N TYR A 149 -0.86 -12.10 -7.22
CA TYR A 149 0.02 -12.70 -6.19
C TYR A 149 -0.74 -13.00 -4.89
N ARG A 150 -1.35 -14.19 -4.88
CA ARG A 150 -1.95 -14.82 -3.70
C ARG A 150 -0.86 -15.62 -2.98
N GLY A 151 0.02 -14.93 -2.27
CA GLY A 151 1.16 -15.51 -1.53
C GLY A 151 1.02 -15.51 0.00
N PRO A 152 1.93 -16.18 0.74
CA PRO A 152 1.73 -16.91 2.01
C PRO A 152 1.60 -16.06 3.29
N ALA A 153 1.17 -14.80 3.18
CA ALA A 153 1.07 -13.88 4.31
C ALA A 153 0.08 -14.35 5.40
N ALA A 154 -0.89 -15.21 5.07
CA ALA A 154 -1.83 -15.78 6.04
C ALA A 154 -1.17 -16.77 7.03
N ALA A 155 -0.04 -17.39 6.66
CA ALA A 155 0.65 -18.37 7.50
C ALA A 155 1.64 -17.75 8.51
N TRP A 156 2.03 -16.49 8.33
CA TRP A 156 3.02 -15.84 9.20
C TRP A 156 2.43 -15.40 10.56
N TRP A 157 1.13 -15.08 10.59
CA TRP A 157 0.42 -14.62 11.79
C TRP A 157 0.24 -15.70 12.86
N THR A 158 0.22 -16.98 12.49
CA THR A 158 0.04 -18.09 13.45
C THR A 158 1.28 -18.39 14.28
N LYS A 159 2.48 -17.95 13.84
CA LYS A 159 3.76 -18.31 14.47
C LYS A 159 4.18 -17.38 15.63
N PHE A 160 3.65 -16.16 15.69
CA PHE A 160 4.10 -15.13 16.64
C PHE A 160 3.18 -14.89 17.84
N GLY A 161 2.15 -15.70 18.06
CA GLY A 161 1.25 -15.55 19.22
C GLY A 161 0.49 -14.21 19.28
N ALA A 162 0.67 -13.34 18.28
CA ALA A 162 -0.12 -12.16 18.08
C ALA A 162 -1.47 -12.61 17.55
N THR A 163 -2.44 -12.78 18.46
CA THR A 163 -3.84 -12.79 18.06
C THR A 163 -4.05 -11.58 17.16
N PRO A 164 -4.55 -11.73 15.92
CA PRO A 164 -4.89 -10.57 15.11
C PRO A 164 -5.78 -9.66 15.98
N PRO A 165 -5.60 -8.33 15.96
CA PRO A 165 -6.37 -7.42 16.81
C PRO A 165 -7.90 -7.47 16.56
N TYR A 166 -8.35 -8.32 15.63
CA TYR A 166 -9.74 -8.63 15.36
C TYR A 166 -10.14 -9.93 16.06
N SER A 167 -10.10 -9.93 17.39
CA SER A 167 -10.90 -10.89 18.16
C SER A 167 -12.36 -10.70 17.75
N HIS A 168 -12.97 -11.74 17.18
CA HIS A 168 -14.36 -11.88 16.73
C HIS A 168 -15.41 -11.46 17.79
N LYS A 169 -15.51 -10.16 18.09
CA LYS A 169 -16.70 -9.55 18.65
C LYS A 169 -17.47 -9.03 17.45
N THR A 170 -18.54 -9.74 17.08
CA THR A 170 -19.61 -9.31 16.15
C THR A 170 -19.31 -7.97 15.48
N THR A 171 -18.42 -7.97 14.48
CA THR A 171 -18.03 -6.75 13.77
C THR A 171 -19.30 -6.15 13.22
N SER A 172 -19.65 -4.97 13.70
CA SER A 172 -20.87 -4.31 13.22
C SER A 172 -20.72 -4.13 11.72
N TRP A 173 -21.81 -4.29 10.99
CA TRP A 173 -21.81 -4.16 9.53
C TRP A 173 -21.23 -2.80 9.07
N THR A 174 -21.35 -1.78 9.91
CA THR A 174 -20.74 -0.45 9.72
C THR A 174 -19.20 -0.46 9.78
N GLU A 175 -18.59 -1.28 10.62
CA GLU A 175 -17.13 -1.42 10.73
C GLU A 175 -16.55 -2.16 9.52
N LEU A 176 -17.28 -3.17 9.03
CA LEU A 176 -17.00 -3.83 7.75
C LEU A 176 -17.12 -2.86 6.58
N LEU A 177 -18.15 -2.01 6.57
CA LEU A 177 -18.31 -0.97 5.57
C LEU A 177 -17.14 0.02 5.61
N HIS A 178 -16.76 0.53 6.79
CA HIS A 178 -15.62 1.43 6.93
C HIS A 178 -14.30 0.77 6.52
N TYR A 179 -14.13 -0.52 6.81
CA TYR A 179 -12.97 -1.27 6.37
C TYR A 179 -12.91 -1.46 4.86
N VAL A 180 -14.06 -1.73 4.22
CA VAL A 180 -14.15 -1.87 2.76
C VAL A 180 -14.03 -0.52 2.06
N LEU A 181 -14.58 0.55 2.65
CA LEU A 181 -14.57 1.92 2.10
C LEU A 181 -13.23 2.65 2.32
N GLY A 182 -12.46 2.29 3.36
CA GLY A 182 -11.20 2.96 3.70
C GLY A 182 -10.01 2.60 2.80
N ASP A 183 -10.12 1.54 2.00
CA ASP A 183 -9.06 1.13 1.07
C ASP A 183 -9.56 1.22 -0.37
N GLU A 184 -9.07 2.23 -1.08
CA GLU A 184 -9.48 2.64 -2.43
C GLU A 184 -9.27 1.55 -3.50
N ARG A 185 -8.40 0.57 -3.21
CA ARG A 185 -8.20 -0.61 -4.06
C ARG A 185 -9.25 -1.69 -3.81
N ARG A 186 -9.74 -1.81 -2.57
CA ARG A 186 -10.76 -2.78 -2.18
C ARG A 186 -12.14 -2.30 -2.55
N THR A 187 -12.41 -1.00 -2.48
CA THR A 187 -13.65 -0.41 -3.01
C THR A 187 -13.82 -0.71 -4.49
N ARG A 188 -12.77 -0.57 -5.32
CA ARG A 188 -12.87 -0.90 -6.75
C ARG A 188 -13.25 -2.36 -6.99
N ARG A 189 -12.61 -3.31 -6.30
CA ARG A 189 -12.96 -4.75 -6.42
C ARG A 189 -14.36 -5.04 -5.88
N ALA A 190 -14.75 -4.43 -4.77
CA ALA A 190 -16.09 -4.56 -4.21
C ALA A 190 -17.14 -4.00 -5.17
N VAL A 191 -16.89 -2.84 -5.79
CA VAL A 191 -17.78 -2.23 -6.79
C VAL A 191 -17.91 -3.10 -8.04
N ILE A 192 -16.81 -3.68 -8.54
CA ILE A 192 -16.84 -4.62 -9.67
C ILE A 192 -17.72 -5.84 -9.38
N LEU A 193 -17.75 -6.33 -8.14
CA LEU A 193 -18.63 -7.44 -7.73
C LEU A 193 -20.06 -6.97 -7.39
N LEU A 194 -20.22 -5.74 -6.92
CA LEU A 194 -21.52 -5.21 -6.49
C LEU A 194 -22.38 -4.84 -7.69
N ILE A 195 -21.79 -4.34 -8.78
CA ILE A 195 -22.50 -4.03 -10.04
C ILE A 195 -23.27 -5.24 -10.61
N PRO A 196 -22.67 -6.41 -10.85
CA PRO A 196 -23.42 -7.55 -11.40
C PRO A 196 -24.49 -8.06 -10.42
N VAL A 197 -24.23 -7.99 -9.10
CA VAL A 197 -25.21 -8.38 -8.08
C VAL A 197 -26.41 -7.43 -8.07
N THR A 198 -26.20 -6.12 -8.17
CA THR A 198 -27.30 -5.15 -8.21
C THR A 198 -28.10 -5.26 -9.50
N VAL A 199 -27.45 -5.47 -10.64
CA VAL A 199 -28.12 -5.71 -11.93
C VAL A 199 -28.97 -7.00 -11.89
N LEU A 200 -28.44 -8.08 -11.30
CA LEU A 200 -29.16 -9.34 -11.16
C LEU A 200 -30.39 -9.19 -10.24
N LEU A 201 -30.23 -8.51 -9.10
CA LEU A 201 -31.36 -8.23 -8.19
C LEU A 201 -32.43 -7.37 -8.85
N LEU A 202 -32.02 -6.32 -9.59
CA LEU A 202 -32.95 -5.48 -10.35
C LEU A 202 -33.72 -6.30 -11.40
N GLY A 203 -33.03 -7.19 -12.12
CA GLY A 203 -33.65 -8.10 -13.09
C GLY A 203 -34.70 -9.01 -12.46
N ILE A 204 -34.41 -9.57 -11.28
CA ILE A 204 -35.37 -10.39 -10.52
C ILE A 204 -36.61 -9.58 -10.14
N VAL A 205 -36.43 -8.35 -9.65
CA VAL A 205 -37.55 -7.46 -9.28
C VAL A 205 -38.41 -7.12 -10.50
N CYS A 206 -37.79 -6.79 -11.64
CA CYS A 206 -38.51 -6.52 -12.89
C CYS A 206 -39.30 -7.75 -13.38
N ALA A 207 -38.72 -8.95 -13.30
CA ALA A 207 -39.40 -10.18 -13.69
C ALA A 207 -40.61 -10.47 -12.79
N LEU A 208 -40.47 -10.27 -11.47
CA LEU A 208 -41.57 -10.42 -10.52
C LEU A 208 -42.70 -9.41 -10.77
N ALA A 209 -42.36 -8.15 -11.07
CA ALA A 209 -43.35 -7.12 -11.42
C ALA A 209 -44.10 -7.49 -12.71
N PHE A 210 -43.39 -7.96 -13.74
CA PHE A 210 -44.01 -8.40 -14.99
C PHE A 210 -44.94 -9.60 -14.79
N LEU A 211 -44.52 -10.59 -13.99
CA LEU A 211 -45.36 -11.72 -13.58
C LEU A 211 -46.62 -11.27 -12.84
N ALA A 212 -46.51 -10.28 -11.95
CA ALA A 212 -47.64 -9.74 -11.21
C ALA A 212 -48.68 -9.09 -12.12
N VAL A 213 -48.23 -8.35 -13.14
CA VAL A 213 -49.12 -7.69 -14.11
C VAL A 213 -49.75 -8.72 -15.06
N LYS A 214 -48.99 -9.70 -15.54
CA LYS A 214 -49.46 -10.64 -16.57
C LYS A 214 -50.28 -11.80 -16.02
N MET A 215 -50.02 -12.24 -14.78
CA MET A 215 -50.69 -13.39 -14.15
C MET A 215 -50.98 -13.13 -12.66
N PRO A 216 -51.98 -12.29 -12.34
CA PRO A 216 -52.27 -11.90 -10.96
C PRO A 216 -52.74 -13.06 -10.07
N THR A 217 -53.34 -14.11 -10.66
CA THR A 217 -53.87 -15.26 -9.90
C THR A 217 -52.80 -16.28 -9.49
N THR A 218 -51.64 -16.31 -10.14
CA THR A 218 -50.55 -17.27 -9.84
C THR A 218 -49.47 -16.72 -8.91
N MET A 219 -49.42 -15.40 -8.72
CA MET A 219 -48.52 -14.71 -7.78
C MET A 219 -48.44 -15.33 -6.37
N PRO A 220 -49.55 -15.61 -5.66
CA PRO A 220 -49.46 -16.09 -4.27
C PRO A 220 -48.80 -17.47 -4.15
N LEU A 221 -48.96 -18.33 -5.16
CA LEU A 221 -48.32 -19.66 -5.18
C LEU A 221 -46.80 -19.56 -5.40
N VAL A 222 -46.36 -18.66 -6.29
CA VAL A 222 -44.93 -18.44 -6.57
C VAL A 222 -44.23 -17.79 -5.37
N VAL A 223 -44.87 -16.81 -4.73
CA VAL A 223 -44.34 -16.15 -3.54
C VAL A 223 -44.25 -17.12 -2.37
N ALA A 224 -45.26 -17.98 -2.16
CA ALA A 224 -45.22 -19.01 -1.13
C ALA A 224 -44.12 -20.07 -1.37
N GLY A 225 -43.88 -20.42 -2.64
CA GLY A 225 -42.81 -21.34 -3.03
C GLY A 225 -41.41 -20.75 -2.82
N LEU A 226 -41.19 -19.49 -3.19
CA LEU A 226 -39.90 -18.81 -3.02
C LEU A 226 -39.58 -18.45 -1.56
N LEU A 227 -40.59 -18.13 -0.76
CA LEU A 227 -40.40 -17.81 0.66
C LEU A 227 -40.24 -19.05 1.53
N SER A 228 -40.72 -20.23 1.11
CA SER A 228 -40.62 -21.45 1.92
C SER A 228 -39.18 -21.84 2.31
N PRO A 229 -38.19 -21.87 1.40
CA PRO A 229 -36.80 -22.15 1.75
C PRO A 229 -36.21 -21.10 2.69
N LEU A 230 -36.59 -19.84 2.52
CA LEU A 230 -36.05 -18.71 3.27
C LEU A 230 -36.63 -18.65 4.69
N LEU A 231 -37.92 -18.93 4.84
CA LEU A 231 -38.55 -19.12 6.14
C LEU A 231 -38.02 -20.37 6.85
N PHE A 232 -37.72 -21.44 6.10
CA PHE A 232 -37.13 -22.66 6.66
C PHE A 232 -35.72 -22.41 7.22
N THR A 233 -34.88 -21.64 6.52
CA THR A 233 -33.53 -21.29 7.00
C THR A 233 -33.58 -20.33 8.19
N LEU A 234 -34.46 -19.32 8.17
CA LEU A 234 -34.67 -18.41 9.30
C LEU A 234 -35.17 -19.14 10.55
N ARG A 235 -36.11 -20.09 10.40
CA ARG A 235 -36.65 -20.86 11.53
C ARG A 235 -35.58 -21.73 12.20
N ARG A 236 -34.58 -22.20 11.46
CA ARG A 236 -33.50 -23.06 11.99
C ARG A 236 -32.52 -22.30 12.89
N ASN A 237 -32.36 -21.00 12.69
CA ASN A 237 -31.42 -20.18 13.47
C ASN A 237 -31.99 -19.68 14.82
N VAL A 238 -33.30 -19.76 15.04
CA VAL A 238 -33.94 -19.19 16.25
C VAL A 238 -33.82 -20.10 17.50
N ARG A 239 -33.44 -21.38 17.36
CA ARG A 239 -33.43 -22.32 18.49
C ARG A 239 -32.03 -22.76 18.90
N LYS A 240 -31.29 -21.90 19.60
CA LYS A 240 -30.28 -22.35 20.57
C LYS A 240 -30.48 -21.61 21.89
N PRO A 241 -31.24 -22.18 22.84
CA PRO A 241 -31.31 -21.61 24.19
C PRO A 241 -29.90 -21.64 24.78
N ARG A 242 -29.40 -20.46 25.14
CA ARG A 242 -28.10 -20.29 25.78
C ARG A 242 -28.21 -20.90 27.19
N LYS A 243 -27.64 -22.09 27.39
CA LYS A 243 -27.50 -22.68 28.74
C LYS A 243 -26.62 -21.72 29.55
N VAL A 244 -27.24 -20.96 30.44
CA VAL A 244 -26.55 -20.24 31.50
C VAL A 244 -26.02 -21.31 32.46
N LYS A 245 -24.70 -21.50 32.48
CA LYS A 245 -24.06 -22.31 33.52
C LYS A 245 -24.14 -21.48 34.81
N GLY A 246 -24.85 -22.01 35.80
CA GLY A 246 -24.80 -21.51 37.17
C GLY A 246 -23.35 -21.56 37.65
N VAL A 247 -22.94 -20.47 38.29
CA VAL A 247 -21.72 -20.38 39.07
C VAL A 247 -22.13 -20.74 40.49
N ASP A 248 -21.63 -21.88 40.97
CA ASP A 248 -21.60 -22.22 42.39
C ASP A 248 -20.31 -21.65 43.00
#